data_AF-A0A1V6W6A6-F1
#
_entry.id   AF-A0A1V6W6A6-F1
#
_cell.length_a   1.000
_cell.length_b   1.000
_cell.length_c   1.000
_cell.angle_alpha   90.00
_cell.angle_beta   90.00
_cell.angle_gamma   90.00
#
_symmetry.space_group_name_H-M   'P 1'
#
loop_
_entity.id
_entity.type
_entity.pdbx_description
1 polymer ?
#
loop_
_entity_poly.entity_id
_entity_poly.type
_entity_poly.pdbx_seq_one_letter_code
_entity_poly.pdbx_strand_id
1 'polypeptide(L)'
;MSDGRALVAIAGVHDVSGFIMEHPGGKTLISSAICKDATAMFNSGVYTHPNAAHSLLSSIQFGVVRGGGEVEIWRHRNNQKGVY
;
A
#
# COMPACT_ATOMS: atom_id res chain seq x y z
N MET A 1 -5.61 -12.89 20.97
CA MET A 1 -5.46 -12.88 19.49
C MET A 1 -4.15 -13.60 19.24
N SER A 2 -4.11 -14.61 18.37
CA SER A 2 -2.86 -15.29 18.04
C SER A 2 -1.80 -14.28 17.63
N ASP A 3 -0.55 -14.52 17.99
CA ASP A 3 0.64 -13.67 17.78
C ASP A 3 1.03 -13.45 16.30
N GLY A 4 0.04 -13.34 15.41
CA GLY A 4 0.21 -13.21 13.98
C GLY A 4 0.54 -11.78 13.58
N ARG A 5 1.42 -11.65 12.58
CA ARG A 5 1.77 -10.37 11.96
C ARG A 5 0.63 -9.86 11.09
N ALA A 6 0.40 -8.56 11.11
CA ALA A 6 -0.48 -7.85 10.19
C ALA A 6 0.31 -7.46 8.93
N LEU A 7 0.27 -8.30 7.91
CA LEU A 7 0.99 -8.07 6.64
C LEU A 7 0.07 -7.44 5.59
N VAL A 8 0.60 -6.48 4.83
CA VAL A 8 -0.09 -5.83 3.70
C VAL A 8 0.84 -5.80 2.49
N ALA A 9 0.30 -6.07 1.30
CA ALA A 9 1.05 -5.91 0.05
C ALA A 9 0.82 -4.51 -0.54
N ILE A 10 1.90 -3.76 -0.73
CA ILE A 10 1.95 -2.45 -1.40
C ILE A 10 3.24 -2.39 -2.21
N ALA A 11 3.23 -2.83 -3.47
CA ALA A 11 4.45 -2.99 -4.30
C ALA A 11 5.61 -3.73 -3.57
N GLY A 12 5.27 -4.68 -2.70
CA GLY A 12 6.15 -5.30 -1.71
C GLY A 12 5.35 -5.66 -0.45
N VAL A 13 5.92 -6.44 0.47
CA VAL A 13 5.25 -6.86 1.70
C VAL A 13 5.70 -5.99 2.87
N HIS A 14 4.75 -5.49 3.66
CA HIS A 14 4.99 -4.60 4.79
C HIS A 14 4.33 -5.18 6.04
N ASP A 15 5.02 -5.12 7.18
CA ASP A 15 4.44 -5.45 8.49
C ASP A 15 3.93 -4.17 9.15
N VAL A 16 2.60 -4.05 9.26
CA VAL A 16 1.95 -2.86 9.81
C VAL A 16 1.54 -3.05 11.27
N SER A 17 1.91 -4.17 11.92
CA SER A 17 1.44 -4.50 13.28
C SER A 17 1.69 -3.37 14.29
N GLY A 18 2.88 -2.74 14.22
CA GLY A 18 3.25 -1.62 15.08
C GLY A 18 2.65 -0.27 14.68
N PHE A 19 2.06 -0.15 13.49
CA PHE A 19 1.60 1.12 12.92
C PHE A 19 0.08 1.27 12.88
N ILE A 20 -0.69 0.18 13.03
CA ILE A 20 -2.16 0.18 12.91
C ILE A 20 -2.85 1.27 13.75
N MET A 21 -2.36 1.49 14.97
CA MET A 21 -2.96 2.46 15.91
C MET A 21 -2.59 3.91 15.59
N GLU A 22 -1.51 4.11 14.84
CA GLU A 22 -0.96 5.43 14.49
C GLU A 22 -1.38 5.89 13.09
N HIS A 23 -2.03 5.01 12.31
CA HIS A 23 -2.40 5.30 10.93
C HIS A 23 -3.34 6.52 10.83
N PRO A 24 -2.93 7.63 10.18
CA PRO A 24 -3.72 8.87 10.11
C PRO A 24 -5.07 8.72 9.40
N GLY A 25 -5.19 7.77 8.46
CA GLY A 25 -6.46 7.43 7.82
C GLY A 25 -7.42 6.62 8.71
N GLY A 26 -7.01 6.31 9.94
CA GLY A 26 -7.77 5.55 10.92
C GLY A 26 -7.51 4.05 10.87
N LYS A 27 -7.69 3.42 12.03
CA LYS A 27 -7.48 1.97 12.26
C LYS A 27 -8.30 1.10 11.32
N THR A 28 -9.56 1.46 11.06
CA THR A 28 -10.48 0.64 10.26
C THR A 28 -9.99 0.50 8.83
N LEU A 29 -9.48 1.57 8.22
CA LEU A 29 -8.97 1.55 6.85
C LEU A 29 -7.76 0.62 6.72
N ILE A 30 -6.73 0.80 7.56
CA ILE A 30 -5.53 -0.04 7.50
C ILE A 30 -5.82 -1.50 7.87
N SER A 31 -6.72 -1.75 8.83
CA SER A 31 -7.11 -3.12 9.20
C SER A 31 -7.82 -3.84 8.06
N SER A 32 -8.59 -3.11 7.23
CA SER A 32 -9.26 -3.69 6.07
C SER A 32 -8.31 -4.15 4.96
N ALA A 33 -7.06 -3.66 4.97
CA ALA A 33 -6.01 -3.99 4.02
C ALA A 33 -5.14 -5.19 4.45
N ILE A 34 -5.27 -5.65 5.70
CA ILE A 34 -4.51 -6.81 6.21
C ILE A 34 -4.77 -8.04 5.33
N CYS A 35 -3.69 -8.74 4.98
CA CYS A 35 -3.67 -9.89 4.08
C CYS A 35 -4.17 -9.61 2.65
N LYS A 36 -4.13 -8.36 2.19
CA LYS A 36 -4.53 -7.96 0.83
C LYS A 36 -3.44 -7.17 0.12
N ASP A 37 -3.58 -7.11 -1.20
CA ASP A 37 -2.88 -6.12 -2.02
C ASP A 37 -3.64 -4.78 -1.97
N ALA A 38 -3.05 -3.83 -1.27
CA ALA A 38 -3.54 -2.47 -1.12
C ALA A 38 -2.74 -1.47 -1.98
N THR A 39 -1.94 -1.94 -2.95
CA THR A 39 -1.13 -1.08 -3.84
C THR A 39 -2.02 -0.05 -4.52
N ALA A 40 -3.15 -0.49 -5.04
CA ALA A 40 -4.15 0.37 -5.65
C ALA A 40 -4.70 1.40 -4.66
N MET A 41 -5.09 0.97 -3.45
CA MET A 41 -5.66 1.85 -2.42
C MET A 41 -4.66 2.94 -1.98
N PHE A 42 -3.42 2.54 -1.70
CA PHE A 42 -2.35 3.42 -1.24
C PHE A 42 -1.96 4.48 -2.28
N ASN A 43 -1.96 4.10 -3.56
CA ASN A 43 -1.61 4.97 -4.69
C ASN A 43 -2.81 5.62 -5.39
N SER A 44 -4.04 5.39 -4.90
CA SER A 44 -5.26 5.94 -5.52
C SER A 44 -5.38 7.44 -5.27
N GLY A 45 -6.01 8.15 -6.22
CA GLY A 45 -6.24 9.60 -6.09
C GLY A 45 -7.29 9.98 -5.04
N VAL A 46 -8.07 9.03 -4.52
CA VAL A 46 -9.05 9.27 -3.45
C VAL A 46 -8.33 9.52 -2.12
N TYR A 47 -7.19 8.86 -1.88
CA TYR A 47 -6.34 9.03 -0.71
C TYR A 47 -4.89 9.24 -1.17
N THR A 48 -4.52 10.48 -1.45
CA THR A 48 -3.16 10.81 -1.88
C THR A 48 -2.23 10.83 -0.66
N HIS A 49 -1.37 9.84 -0.54
CA HIS A 49 -0.36 9.79 0.51
C HIS A 49 0.79 10.77 0.23
N PRO A 50 1.25 11.55 1.22
CA PRO A 50 2.41 12.41 1.06
C PRO A 50 3.70 11.60 0.95
N ASN A 51 4.77 12.20 0.42
CA ASN A 51 6.09 11.55 0.32
C ASN A 51 6.58 10.99 1.67
N ALA A 52 6.24 11.65 2.79
CA ALA A 52 6.56 11.14 4.12
C ALA A 52 5.93 9.76 4.41
N ALA A 53 4.72 9.50 3.93
CA ALA A 53 4.09 8.18 4.06
C ALA A 53 4.76 7.13 3.16
N HIS A 54 5.24 7.52 1.98
CA HIS A 54 6.07 6.63 1.14
C HIS A 54 7.40 6.29 1.82
N SER A 55 8.07 7.26 2.46
CA SER A 55 9.30 7.01 3.22
C SER A 55 9.07 6.09 4.41
N LEU A 56 7.98 6.31 5.16
CA LEU A 56 7.60 5.44 6.27
C LEU A 56 7.31 4.01 5.79
N LEU A 57 6.54 3.87 4.70
CA LEU A 57 6.26 2.58 4.09
C LEU A 57 7.57 1.82 3.78
N SER A 58 8.56 2.51 3.20
CA SER A 58 9.87 1.92 2.93
C SER A 58 10.61 1.44 4.19
N SER A 59 10.44 2.10 5.34
CA SER A 59 11.08 1.70 6.60
C SER A 59 10.46 0.48 7.28
N ILE A 60 9.21 0.14 6.93
CA ILE A 60 8.48 -1.01 7.48
C ILE A 60 8.36 -2.17 6.48
N GLN A 61 9.17 -2.14 5.41
CA GLN A 61 9.21 -3.20 4.42
C GLN A 61 9.71 -4.50 5.05
N PHE A 62 8.87 -5.52 4.96
CA PHE A 62 9.14 -6.85 5.49
C PHE A 62 9.77 -7.76 4.42
N GLY A 63 9.43 -7.57 3.15
CA GLY A 63 10.01 -8.36 2.06
C GLY A 63 9.53 -7.94 0.67
N VAL A 64 10.04 -8.64 -0.34
CA VAL A 64 9.72 -8.40 -1.76
C VAL A 64 8.92 -9.56 -2.34
N VAL A 65 7.97 -9.24 -3.22
CA VAL A 65 7.23 -10.24 -4.00
C VAL A 65 7.99 -10.53 -5.29
N ARG A 66 8.36 -11.79 -5.54
CA ARG A 66 8.96 -12.19 -6.82
C ARG A 66 7.87 -12.37 -7.88
N GLY A 67 8.13 -11.85 -9.09
CA GLY A 67 7.19 -11.96 -10.22
C GLY A 67 5.99 -11.02 -10.15
N GLY A 68 6.16 -9.81 -9.60
CA GLY A 68 5.09 -8.81 -9.54
C GLY A 68 4.53 -8.41 -10.91
N GLY A 69 3.26 -7.99 -10.95
CA GLY A 69 2.53 -7.56 -12.15
C GLY A 69 2.21 -6.06 -12.18
N GLU A 70 1.62 -5.60 -13.29
CA GLU A 70 1.20 -4.20 -13.46
C GLU A 70 0.00 -3.85 -12.57
N VAL A 71 -0.05 -2.59 -12.11
CA VAL A 71 -1.15 -2.07 -11.27
C VAL A 71 -2.25 -1.48 -12.16
N GLU A 72 -3.45 -2.06 -12.13
CA GLU A 72 -4.60 -1.69 -12.99
C GLU A 72 -4.98 -0.18 -12.95
N ILE A 73 -4.83 0.49 -11.81
CA ILE A 73 -5.11 1.94 -11.70
C ILE A 73 -4.14 2.76 -12.57
N TRP A 74 -2.91 2.30 -12.77
CA TRP A 74 -1.90 3.00 -13.57
C TRP A 74 -2.03 2.74 -15.06
N ARG A 75 -2.67 1.63 -15.45
CA ARG A 75 -3.02 1.33 -16.84
C ARG A 75 -3.83 2.45 -17.50
N HIS A 76 -4.73 3.10 -16.74
CA HIS A 76 -5.59 4.18 -17.25
C HIS A 76 -4.85 5.53 -17.37
N ARG A 77 -3.80 5.77 -16.58
CA ARG A 77 -3.00 7.01 -16.66
C ARG A 77 -2.07 7.01 -17.87
N ASN A 78 -1.56 5.85 -18.29
CA ASN A 78 -0.64 5.75 -19.42
C ASN A 78 -1.34 5.97 -20.78
N ASN A 79 -2.64 5.70 -20.87
CA ASN A 79 -3.43 5.97 -22.08
C ASN A 79 -3.74 7.47 -22.33
N GLN A 80 -3.40 8.38 -21.40
CA GLN A 80 -3.58 9.82 -21.59
C GLN A 80 -2.30 10.56 -22.00
N LYS A 81 -1.14 9.88 -22.06
CA LYS A 81 0.14 10.49 -22.45
C LYS A 81 0.52 10.27 -23.93
N GLY A 82 -0.42 9.79 -24.75
CA GLY A 82 -0.21 9.48 -26.17
C GLY A 82 -0.90 10.44 -27.13
N VAL A 83 -1.28 11.64 -26.70
CA VAL A 83 -1.88 12.64 -27.61
C VAL A 83 -1.27 14.02 -27.33
N TYR A 84 -0.44 14.45 -28.31
CA TYR A 84 0.32 15.70 -28.48
C TYR A 84 1.59 15.88 -27.65
#